data_AF-A0A6P2C635-F1
#
_entry.id   AF-A0A6P2C635-F1
#
_cell.length_a   1.000
_cell.length_b   1.000
_cell.length_c   1.000
_cell.angle_alpha   90.00
_cell.angle_beta   90.00
_cell.angle_gamma   90.00
#
_symmetry.space_group_name_H-M   'P 1'
#
loop_
_entity.id
_entity.type
_entity.pdbx_description
1 polymer ?
#
loop_
_entity_poly.entity_id
_entity_poly.type
_entity_poly.pdbx_seq_one_letter_code
_entity_poly.pdbx_strand_id
1 'polypeptide(L)'
;MTIIPDGMGQGPVLQEAMRELEAAIHDARVAFDCIGLGEIDRASTSALTARVAIDAAVTALQAAQSQSPLGGGDDLGPGDHILR
;
A
#
# COMPACT_ATOMS: atom_id res chain seq x y z
N MET A 1 2.36 14.99 -22.50
CA MET A 1 2.26 13.79 -21.66
C MET A 1 3.68 13.41 -21.28
N THR A 2 4.17 13.86 -20.12
CA THR A 2 5.56 13.60 -19.71
C THR A 2 5.62 12.18 -19.14
N ILE A 3 6.34 11.30 -19.82
CA ILE A 3 6.68 9.96 -19.33
C ILE A 3 7.75 10.17 -18.24
N ILE A 4 7.34 10.12 -16.97
CA ILE A 4 8.27 9.93 -15.86
C ILE A 4 8.78 8.49 -16.00
N PRO A 5 10.11 8.24 -16.05
CA PRO A 5 10.61 6.88 -16.16
C PRO A 5 10.22 6.11 -14.89
N ASP A 6 9.40 5.07 -15.06
CA ASP A 6 9.08 4.11 -14.00
C ASP A 6 10.38 3.52 -13.45
N GLY A 7 10.58 3.65 -12.13
CA GLY A 7 11.38 2.69 -11.40
C GLY A 7 10.68 1.34 -11.56
N MET A 8 11.14 0.53 -12.52
CA MET A 8 10.44 -0.57 -13.18
C MET A 8 9.79 -1.69 -12.31
N GLY A 9 9.90 -1.65 -10.98
CA GLY A 9 9.23 -2.57 -10.06
C GLY A 9 8.09 -1.96 -9.21
N GLN A 10 8.08 -0.64 -9.02
CA GLN A 10 7.16 0.01 -8.07
C GLN A 10 5.84 0.46 -8.72
N GLY A 11 5.83 0.81 -10.01
CA GLY A 11 4.65 1.30 -10.71
C GLY A 11 3.41 0.39 -10.58
N PRO A 12 3.52 -0.91 -10.94
CA PRO A 12 2.39 -1.84 -10.83
C PRO A 12 1.94 -2.08 -9.38
N VAL A 13 2.89 -2.17 -8.44
CA VAL A 13 2.59 -2.41 -7.02
C VAL A 13 1.89 -1.21 -6.38
N LEU A 14 2.30 0.02 -6.74
CA LEU A 14 1.65 1.24 -6.27
C LEU A 14 0.27 1.43 -6.92
N GLN A 15 0.09 1.05 -8.18
CA GLN A 15 -1.23 1.04 -8.83
C GLN A 15 -2.18 0.07 -8.14
N GLU A 16 -1.70 -1.12 -7.75
CA GLU A 16 -2.49 -2.07 -6.98
C GLU A 16 -2.87 -1.50 -5.60
N ALA A 17 -1.92 -0.87 -4.90
CA ALA A 17 -2.22 -0.21 -3.63
C ALA A 17 -3.30 0.87 -3.78
N MET A 18 -3.25 1.69 -4.83
CA MET A 18 -4.27 2.69 -5.11
C MET A 18 -5.64 2.06 -5.39
N ARG A 19 -5.67 1.00 -6.22
CA ARG A 19 -6.90 0.29 -6.58
C ARG A 19 -7.60 -0.28 -5.34
N GLU A 20 -6.84 -0.91 -4.46
CA GLU A 20 -7.36 -1.48 -3.22
C GLU A 20 -7.83 -0.39 -2.24
N LEU A 21 -7.13 0.75 -2.17
CA LEU A 21 -7.59 1.88 -1.36
C LEU A 21 -8.90 2.50 -1.90
N GLU A 22 -9.07 2.58 -3.22
CA GLU A 22 -10.33 3.04 -3.82
C GLU A 22 -11.49 2.10 -3.48
N ALA A 23 -11.27 0.78 -3.56
CA ALA A 23 -12.25 -0.22 -3.14
C ALA A 23 -12.59 -0.10 -1.65
N ALA A 24 -11.57 0.04 -0.79
CA ALA A 24 -11.77 0.22 0.65
C ALA A 24 -12.60 1.47 0.98
N ILE A 25 -12.33 2.60 0.31
CA ILE A 25 -13.10 3.85 0.48
C ILE A 25 -14.55 3.65 0.03
N HIS A 26 -14.77 2.97 -1.08
CA HIS A 26 -16.11 2.64 -1.55
C HIS A 26 -16.87 1.81 -0.51
N ASP A 27 -16.26 0.72 -0.04
CA ASP A 27 -16.92 -0.20 0.91
C ASP A 27 -17.15 0.44 2.28
N ALA A 28 -16.25 1.31 2.73
CA ALA A 28 -16.43 2.11 3.94
C ALA A 28 -17.63 3.07 3.83
N ARG A 29 -17.85 3.67 2.66
CA ARG A 29 -19.04 4.53 2.40
C ARG A 29 -20.31 3.71 2.41
N VAL A 30 -20.33 2.55 1.74
CA VAL A 30 -21.50 1.64 1.78
C VAL A 30 -21.81 1.21 3.20
N ALA A 31 -20.78 0.86 4.00
CA ALA A 31 -20.97 0.51 5.40
C ALA A 31 -21.59 1.65 6.22
N PHE A 32 -21.10 2.89 6.02
CA PHE A 32 -21.64 4.07 6.68
C PHE A 32 -23.11 4.32 6.32
N ASP A 33 -23.47 4.23 5.04
CA ASP A 33 -24.86 4.43 4.59
C ASP A 33 -25.78 3.33 5.14
N CYS A 34 -25.34 2.06 5.13
CA CYS A 34 -26.09 0.95 5.70
C CYS A 34 -26.37 1.12 7.21
N ILE A 35 -25.46 1.74 7.97
CA ILE A 35 -25.70 2.07 9.39
C ILE A 35 -26.89 3.03 9.51
N GLY A 36 -26.94 4.07 8.67
CA GLY A 36 -28.04 5.03 8.65
C GLY A 36 -29.40 4.42 8.29
N LEU A 37 -29.39 3.33 7.51
CA LEU A 37 -30.57 2.57 7.10
C LEU A 37 -30.97 1.45 8.08
N GLY A 38 -30.17 1.18 9.12
CA GLY A 38 -30.39 0.08 10.06
C GLY A 38 -30.04 -1.31 9.50
N GLU A 39 -29.33 -1.38 8.38
CA GLU A 39 -28.92 -2.62 7.71
C GLU A 39 -27.59 -3.15 8.27
N ILE A 40 -27.58 -3.54 9.54
CA ILE A 40 -26.34 -3.81 10.29
C ILE A 40 -25.54 -4.99 9.72
N ASP A 41 -26.19 -6.05 9.24
CA ASP A 41 -25.48 -7.19 8.63
C ASP A 41 -24.76 -6.79 7.33
N ARG A 42 -25.40 -5.92 6.53
CA ARG A 42 -24.79 -5.37 5.30
C ARG A 42 -23.66 -4.42 5.65
N ALA A 43 -23.85 -3.55 6.65
CA ALA A 43 -22.79 -2.66 7.13
C ALA A 43 -21.56 -3.44 7.61
N SER A 44 -21.77 -4.50 8.40
CA SER A 44 -20.70 -5.39 8.89
C SER A 44 -19.94 -6.05 7.75
N THR A 45 -20.66 -6.55 6.75
CA THR A 45 -20.07 -7.18 5.56
C THR A 45 -19.21 -6.17 4.79
N SER A 46 -19.73 -4.99 4.48
CA SER A 46 -18.98 -3.94 3.76
C SER A 46 -17.77 -3.44 4.56
N ALA A 47 -17.90 -3.30 5.89
CA ALA A 47 -16.78 -2.93 6.75
C ALA A 47 -15.67 -4.01 6.75
N LEU A 48 -16.04 -5.29 6.73
CA LEU A 48 -15.07 -6.39 6.62
C LEU A 48 -14.34 -6.36 5.27
N THR A 49 -15.06 -6.14 4.16
CA THR A 49 -14.45 -6.03 2.84
C THR A 49 -13.49 -4.84 2.77
N ALA A 50 -13.88 -3.68 3.31
CA ALA A 50 -13.00 -2.51 3.39
C ALA A 50 -11.70 -2.81 4.15
N ARG A 51 -11.78 -3.56 5.26
CA ARG A 51 -10.58 -3.99 6.01
C ARG A 51 -9.67 -4.87 5.16
N VAL A 52 -10.23 -5.85 4.45
CA VAL A 52 -9.44 -6.75 3.58
C VAL A 52 -8.73 -5.98 2.47
N ALA A 53 -9.41 -5.01 1.85
CA ALA A 53 -8.80 -4.16 0.82
C ALA A 53 -7.68 -3.26 1.41
N ILE A 54 -7.86 -2.73 2.63
CA ILE A 54 -6.78 -2.01 3.33
C ILE A 54 -5.58 -2.91 3.60
N ASP A 55 -5.80 -4.15 4.06
CA ASP A 55 -4.72 -5.11 4.33
C ASP A 55 -3.95 -5.44 3.03
N ALA A 56 -4.64 -5.56 1.90
CA ALA A 56 -4.03 -5.75 0.58
C ALA A 56 -3.20 -4.52 0.16
N ALA A 57 -3.75 -3.31 0.31
CA ALA A 57 -3.02 -2.08 0.02
C ALA A 57 -1.75 -1.92 0.88
N VAL A 58 -1.84 -2.23 2.18
CA VAL A 58 -0.70 -2.21 3.10
C VAL A 58 0.37 -3.20 2.65
N THR A 59 -0.03 -4.40 2.24
CA THR A 59 0.89 -5.43 1.71
C THR A 59 1.62 -4.92 0.47
N ALA A 60 0.90 -4.29 -0.47
CA ALA A 60 1.51 -3.70 -1.66
C ALA A 60 2.48 -2.55 -1.31
N LEU A 61 2.11 -1.66 -0.40
CA LEU A 61 2.98 -0.57 0.05
C LEU A 61 4.25 -1.08 0.75
N GLN A 62 4.16 -2.15 1.55
CA GLN A 62 5.32 -2.79 2.16
C GLN A 62 6.24 -3.41 1.10
N ALA A 63 5.67 -4.08 0.09
CA ALA A 63 6.44 -4.61 -1.03
C ALA A 63 7.16 -3.50 -1.81
N ALA A 64 6.53 -2.34 -2.02
CA ALA A 64 7.15 -1.20 -2.68
C ALA A 64 8.30 -0.59 -1.86
N GLN A 65 8.15 -0.50 -0.53
CA GLN A 65 9.19 -0.02 0.39
C GLN A 65 10.42 -0.93 0.38
N SER A 66 10.22 -2.26 0.40
CA SER A 66 11.31 -3.24 0.34
C SER A 66 12.10 -3.21 -0.97
N GLN A 67 11.52 -2.66 -2.04
CA GLN A 67 12.18 -2.47 -3.34
C GLN A 67 12.88 -1.12 -3.47
N SER A 68 12.73 -0.21 -2.49
CA SER A 68 13.41 1.08 -2.50
C SER A 68 14.89 0.91 -2.15
N PRO A 69 15.83 1.26 -3.03
CA PRO A 69 17.27 1.02 -2.85
C PRO A 69 17.92 1.88 -1.74
N LEU A 70 17.14 2.67 -0.99
CA LEU A 70 17.61 3.52 0.11
C LEU A 70 17.13 3.04 1.50
N GLY A 71 16.67 1.79 1.61
CA GLY A 71 16.56 1.10 2.90
C GLY A 71 17.95 0.84 3.48
N GLY A 72 18.56 1.86 4.09
CA GLY A 72 19.89 1.83 4.67
C GLY A 72 20.05 0.74 5.73
N GLY A 73 20.85 -0.25 5.41
CA GLY A 73 21.86 -0.76 6.33
C GLY A 73 23.14 0.01 6.07
N ASP A 74 23.61 0.69 7.09
CA ASP A 74 24.95 1.16 7.37
C ASP A 74 26.05 0.14 7.03
N ASP A 75 26.30 -0.15 5.75
CA ASP A 75 27.61 -0.63 5.32
C ASP A 75 28.50 0.60 5.18
N LEU A 76 29.13 0.95 6.30
CA LEU A 76 30.42 1.61 6.29
C LEU A 76 31.31 0.73 5.41
N GLY A 77 31.35 1.03 4.10
CA GLY A 77 32.19 0.29 3.17
C GLY A 77 33.59 0.19 3.75
N PRO A 78 34.33 -0.92 3.55
CA PRO A 78 35.63 -1.13 4.17
C PRO A 78 36.59 -0.03 3.74
N GLY A 79 36.61 1.04 4.54
CA GLY A 79 37.57 2.11 4.49
C GLY A 79 38.91 1.52 4.87
N ASP A 80 39.82 1.53 3.90
CA ASP A 80 41.00 2.36 4.03
C ASP A 80 41.70 2.31 5.41
N HIS A 81 42.08 1.09 5.81
CA HIS A 81 43.01 0.88 6.92
C HIS A 81 44.33 0.22 6.48
N ILE A 82 44.64 0.21 5.18
CA ILE A 82 45.93 -0.27 4.67
C ILE A 82 46.74 0.90 4.11
N LEU A 83 47.09 1.81 5.03
CA LEU A 83 48.40 2.46 5.01
C LEU A 83 49.29 1.69 6.00
N ARG A 84 49.79 0.52 5.59
CA ARG A 84 51.02 -0.13 6.08
C ARG A 84 51.55 -1.11 5.05
#